data_AF-A0A1E7I546-F1
#
_entry.id   AF-A0A1E7I546-F1
#
_cell.length_a   1.000
_cell.length_b   1.000
_cell.length_c   1.000
_cell.angle_alpha   90.00
_cell.angle_beta   90.00
_cell.angle_gamma   90.00
#
_symmetry.space_group_name_H-M   'P 1'
#
loop_
_entity.id
_entity.type
_entity.pdbx_description
1 polymer ?
#
loop_
_entity_poly.entity_id
_entity_poly.type
_entity_poly.pdbx_seq_one_letter_code
_entity_poly.pdbx_strand_id
1 'polypeptide(L)'
;MAGFLKFVCENGAVALGYWFITYLNWLLFRNVGIMPMPIWPAAAFALILALSRGWSVAVGIAVGVILADSVTLGVPFKLAASISITNTLGPILGAVLIKKRISSELKIKSFRDFIAVFAIGLIFVPFITSLGGVGSMLLFGEVSANMALSSMVRWAMAHSLGTLLFALPYLIWAESRRLA
;
A
#
# COMPACT_ATOMS: atom_id res chain seq x y z
N MET A 1 -19.71 -19.34 -13.42
CA MET A 1 -18.31 -19.84 -13.39
C MET A 1 -17.27 -18.79 -13.82
N ALA A 2 -17.48 -18.07 -14.93
CA ALA A 2 -16.51 -17.06 -15.42
C ALA A 2 -16.17 -15.92 -14.43
N GLY A 3 -17.14 -15.43 -13.64
CA GLY A 3 -16.92 -14.36 -12.66
C GLY A 3 -16.03 -14.76 -11.49
N PHE A 4 -16.19 -15.98 -10.97
CA PHE A 4 -15.37 -16.51 -9.89
C PHE A 4 -13.91 -16.73 -10.34
N LEU A 5 -13.71 -17.35 -11.50
CA LEU A 5 -12.37 -17.54 -12.06
C LEU A 5 -11.65 -16.21 -12.27
N LYS A 6 -12.36 -15.21 -12.83
CA LYS A 6 -11.82 -13.85 -13.00
C LYS A 6 -11.41 -13.23 -11.66
N PHE A 7 -12.24 -13.34 -10.63
CA PHE A 7 -11.95 -12.83 -9.29
C PHE A 7 -10.68 -13.48 -8.70
N VAL A 8 -10.57 -14.82 -8.80
CA VAL A 8 -9.42 -15.59 -8.31
C VAL A 8 -8.15 -15.21 -9.07
N CYS A 9 -8.19 -15.16 -10.41
CA CYS A 9 -7.04 -14.77 -11.21
C CYS A 9 -6.61 -13.33 -10.95
N GLU A 10 -7.56 -12.39 -10.82
CA GLU A 10 -7.25 -10.99 -10.53
C GLU A 10 -6.60 -10.85 -9.16
N ASN A 11 -7.21 -11.38 -8.09
CA ASN A 11 -6.65 -11.27 -6.74
C ASN A 11 -5.35 -12.07 -6.58
N GLY A 12 -5.22 -13.20 -7.27
CA GLY A 12 -3.97 -13.96 -7.34
C GLY A 12 -2.85 -13.13 -7.97
N ALA A 13 -3.12 -12.45 -9.09
CA ALA A 13 -2.14 -11.57 -9.73
C ALA A 13 -1.78 -10.37 -8.85
N VAL A 14 -2.75 -9.78 -8.15
CA VAL A 14 -2.49 -8.69 -7.17
C VAL A 14 -1.61 -9.18 -6.02
N ALA A 15 -1.93 -10.34 -5.44
CA ALA A 15 -1.16 -10.90 -4.34
C ALA A 15 0.29 -11.19 -4.75
N LEU A 16 0.48 -11.86 -5.89
CA LEU A 16 1.80 -12.17 -6.43
C LEU A 16 2.57 -10.89 -6.80
N GLY A 17 1.90 -9.89 -7.38
CA GLY A 17 2.52 -8.61 -7.72
C GLY A 17 3.01 -7.86 -6.48
N TYR A 18 2.16 -7.76 -5.44
CA TYR A 18 2.55 -7.14 -4.18
C TYR A 18 3.74 -7.86 -3.56
N TRP A 19 3.64 -9.19 -3.42
CA TRP A 19 4.71 -10.01 -2.84
C TRP A 19 6.01 -9.91 -3.62
N PHE A 20 5.96 -10.01 -4.95
CA PHE A 20 7.12 -9.95 -5.82
C PHE A 20 7.83 -8.60 -5.74
N ILE A 21 7.08 -7.49 -5.72
CA ILE A 21 7.65 -6.15 -5.54
C ILE A 21 8.34 -6.05 -4.18
N THR A 22 7.71 -6.55 -3.11
CA THR A 22 8.36 -6.58 -1.78
C THR A 22 9.62 -7.45 -1.79
N TYR A 23 9.59 -8.60 -2.45
CA TYR A 23 10.73 -9.49 -2.57
C TYR A 23 11.92 -8.81 -3.28
N LEU A 24 11.67 -8.12 -4.39
CA LEU A 24 12.70 -7.33 -5.08
C LEU A 24 13.24 -6.21 -4.19
N ASN A 25 12.36 -5.49 -3.49
CA ASN A 25 12.77 -4.45 -2.55
C ASN A 25 13.67 -5.03 -1.45
N TRP A 26 13.28 -6.18 -0.88
CA TRP A 26 14.06 -6.90 0.12
C TRP A 26 15.43 -7.33 -0.41
N LEU A 27 15.52 -7.85 -1.63
CA LEU A 27 16.82 -8.20 -2.24
C LEU A 27 17.77 -7.00 -2.32
N LEU A 28 17.25 -5.80 -2.58
CA LEU A 28 18.05 -4.57 -2.67
C LEU A 28 18.57 -4.12 -1.30
N PHE A 29 17.74 -4.20 -0.26
CA PHE A 29 18.05 -3.60 1.04
C PHE A 29 18.51 -4.58 2.12
N ARG A 30 18.36 -5.90 1.92
CA ARG A 30 18.70 -6.93 2.93
C ARG A 30 20.15 -6.86 3.45
N ASN A 31 21.08 -6.35 2.64
CA ASN A 31 22.49 -6.23 3.02
C ASN A 31 22.85 -4.89 3.66
N VAL A 32 21.94 -3.90 3.60
CA VAL A 32 22.18 -2.54 4.14
C VAL A 32 21.72 -2.43 5.60
N GLY A 33 20.94 -3.40 6.10
CA GLY A 33 20.50 -3.46 7.50
C GLY A 33 19.45 -2.41 7.88
N ILE A 34 18.80 -1.77 6.91
CA ILE A 34 17.76 -0.76 7.15
C ILE A 34 16.38 -1.42 7.08
N MET A 35 15.72 -1.56 8.23
CA MET A 35 14.32 -2.00 8.34
C MET A 35 13.48 -1.01 9.17
N PRO A 36 12.25 -0.66 8.73
CA PRO A 36 11.69 -0.98 7.42
C PRO A 36 12.54 -0.36 6.29
N MET A 37 12.50 -0.98 5.11
CA MET A 37 13.21 -0.48 3.93
C MET A 37 12.79 0.97 3.64
N PRO A 38 13.71 1.86 3.21
CA PRO A 38 13.46 3.31 3.16
C PRO A 38 12.38 3.71 2.15
N ILE A 39 12.05 2.83 1.20
CA ILE A 39 10.95 2.99 0.26
C ILE A 39 10.12 1.71 0.25
N TRP A 40 8.81 1.81 0.05
CA TRP A 40 7.91 0.65 -0.04
C TRP A 40 7.05 0.66 -1.31
N PRO A 41 7.60 0.23 -2.47
CA PRO A 41 6.88 0.30 -3.74
C PRO A 41 5.61 -0.57 -3.78
N ALA A 42 5.54 -1.65 -3.01
CA ALA A 42 4.36 -2.52 -2.94
C ALA A 42 3.13 -1.78 -2.37
N ALA A 43 3.31 -0.84 -1.45
CA ALA A 43 2.21 -0.01 -0.94
C ALA A 43 1.65 0.91 -2.02
N ALA A 44 2.53 1.48 -2.86
CA ALA A 44 2.11 2.29 -4.00
C ALA A 44 1.37 1.46 -5.04
N PHE A 45 1.85 0.24 -5.32
CA PHE A 45 1.18 -0.73 -6.18
C PHE A 45 -0.24 -1.05 -5.67
N ALA A 46 -0.41 -1.30 -4.37
CA ALA A 46 -1.73 -1.52 -3.77
C ALA A 46 -2.66 -0.31 -3.97
N LEU A 47 -2.16 0.92 -3.79
CA LEU A 47 -2.96 2.14 -4.02
C LEU A 47 -3.35 2.30 -5.50
N ILE A 48 -2.41 2.06 -6.44
CA ILE A 48 -2.68 2.10 -7.88
C ILE A 48 -3.80 1.13 -8.27
N LEU A 49 -3.73 -0.11 -7.75
CA LEU A 49 -4.74 -1.11 -8.04
C LEU A 49 -6.08 -0.78 -7.36
N ALA A 50 -6.07 -0.28 -6.14
CA ALA A 50 -7.28 0.22 -5.47
C ALA A 50 -7.93 1.39 -6.24
N LEU A 51 -7.13 2.31 -6.79
CA LEU A 51 -7.60 3.38 -7.67
C LEU A 51 -8.18 2.84 -8.98
N SER A 52 -7.75 1.69 -9.45
CA SER A 52 -8.26 1.11 -10.71
C SER A 52 -9.47 0.20 -10.50
N ARG A 53 -9.48 -0.58 -9.41
CA ARG A 53 -10.40 -1.70 -9.17
C ARG A 53 -11.24 -1.58 -7.90
N GLY A 54 -10.92 -0.65 -7.01
CA GLY A 54 -11.62 -0.48 -5.73
C GLY A 54 -11.54 -1.74 -4.88
N TRP A 55 -12.67 -2.11 -4.25
CA TRP A 55 -12.75 -3.24 -3.32
C TRP A 55 -12.52 -4.62 -3.96
N SER A 56 -12.59 -4.76 -5.29
CA SER A 56 -12.47 -6.08 -5.93
C SER A 56 -11.09 -6.72 -5.77
N VAL A 57 -10.06 -5.93 -5.46
CA VAL A 57 -8.67 -6.37 -5.26
C VAL A 57 -8.25 -6.46 -3.79
N ALA A 58 -9.17 -6.19 -2.85
CA ALA A 58 -8.83 -6.13 -1.43
C ALA A 58 -8.26 -7.46 -0.90
N VAL A 59 -8.82 -8.60 -1.33
CA VAL A 59 -8.32 -9.93 -0.93
C VAL A 59 -6.92 -10.16 -1.45
N GLY A 60 -6.63 -9.76 -2.69
CA GLY A 60 -5.32 -9.88 -3.31
C GLY A 60 -4.27 -9.03 -2.59
N ILE A 61 -4.62 -7.79 -2.19
CA ILE A 61 -3.74 -6.95 -1.38
C ILE A 61 -3.45 -7.62 -0.03
N ALA A 62 -4.49 -8.08 0.67
CA ALA A 62 -4.34 -8.72 1.98
C ALA A 62 -3.44 -9.96 1.91
N VAL A 63 -3.70 -10.87 0.96
CA VAL A 63 -2.88 -12.07 0.75
C VAL A 63 -1.45 -11.69 0.34
N GLY A 64 -1.29 -10.69 -0.52
CA GLY A 64 0.02 -10.17 -0.91
C GLY A 64 0.84 -9.64 0.27
N VAL A 65 0.21 -8.91 1.19
CA VAL A 65 0.84 -8.43 2.43
C VAL A 65 1.23 -9.60 3.32
N ILE A 66 0.34 -10.58 3.50
CA ILE A 66 0.65 -11.79 4.30
C ILE A 66 1.85 -12.53 3.71
N LEU A 67 1.88 -12.75 2.40
CA LEU A 67 3.01 -13.40 1.72
C LEU A 67 4.30 -12.59 1.87
N ALA A 68 4.24 -11.27 1.65
CA ALA A 68 5.37 -10.37 1.85
C ALA A 68 5.94 -10.48 3.27
N ASP A 69 5.10 -10.31 4.27
CA ASP A 69 5.55 -10.26 5.66
C ASP A 69 5.99 -11.64 6.16
N SER A 70 5.20 -12.68 5.92
CA SER A 70 5.49 -14.01 6.48
C SER A 70 6.53 -14.80 5.70
N VAL A 71 6.50 -14.77 4.36
CA VAL A 71 7.39 -15.60 3.53
C VAL A 71 8.72 -14.89 3.27
N THR A 72 8.68 -13.59 2.97
CA THR A 72 9.90 -12.85 2.62
C THR A 72 10.57 -12.23 3.84
N LEU A 73 9.81 -11.62 4.74
CA LEU A 73 10.36 -10.88 5.88
C LEU A 73 10.44 -11.71 7.16
N GLY A 74 9.92 -12.94 7.16
CA GLY A 74 9.98 -13.85 8.30
C GLY A 74 9.09 -13.45 9.48
N VAL A 75 8.11 -12.59 9.27
CA VAL A 75 7.17 -12.14 10.31
C VAL A 75 6.21 -13.28 10.66
N PRO A 76 5.92 -13.54 11.95
CA PRO A 76 4.96 -14.57 12.35
C PRO A 76 3.60 -14.37 11.67
N PHE A 77 3.00 -15.47 11.19
CA PHE A 77 1.76 -15.42 10.39
C PHE A 77 0.63 -14.61 11.04
N LYS A 78 0.44 -14.73 12.37
CA LYS A 78 -0.60 -13.99 13.09
C LYS A 78 -0.38 -12.47 13.04
N LEU A 79 0.86 -12.03 13.16
CA LEU A 79 1.22 -10.62 13.03
C LEU A 79 1.05 -10.16 11.57
N ALA A 80 1.56 -10.92 10.60
CA ALA A 80 1.38 -10.61 9.17
C ALA A 80 -0.11 -10.48 8.78
N ALA A 81 -0.96 -11.39 9.28
CA ALA A 81 -2.40 -11.32 9.07
C ALA A 81 -3.01 -10.06 9.70
N SER A 82 -2.58 -9.67 10.89
CA SER A 82 -3.03 -8.43 11.54
C SER A 82 -2.61 -7.17 10.76
N ILE A 83 -1.34 -7.11 10.33
CA ILE A 83 -0.77 -6.01 9.52
C ILE A 83 -1.52 -5.88 8.18
N SER A 84 -1.92 -7.02 7.57
CA SER A 84 -2.62 -7.05 6.28
C SER A 84 -3.94 -6.27 6.28
N ILE A 85 -4.61 -6.15 7.44
CA ILE A 85 -5.89 -5.45 7.56
C ILE A 85 -5.73 -3.98 7.19
N THR A 86 -4.84 -3.25 7.86
CA THR A 86 -4.65 -1.83 7.59
C THR A 86 -3.84 -1.56 6.33
N ASN A 87 -2.95 -2.48 5.94
CA ASN A 87 -2.25 -2.42 4.65
C ASN A 87 -3.16 -2.65 3.45
N THR A 88 -4.33 -3.24 3.67
CA THR A 88 -5.40 -3.32 2.67
C THR A 88 -6.34 -2.13 2.76
N LEU A 89 -6.83 -1.81 3.95
CA LEU A 89 -7.80 -0.73 4.16
C LEU A 89 -7.23 0.64 3.80
N GLY A 90 -5.96 0.93 4.13
CA GLY A 90 -5.33 2.21 3.82
C GLY A 90 -5.42 2.54 2.33
N PRO A 91 -4.84 1.74 1.42
CA PRO A 91 -4.95 1.96 -0.02
C PRO A 91 -6.38 2.01 -0.56
N ILE A 92 -7.28 1.15 -0.07
CA ILE A 92 -8.68 1.12 -0.52
C ILE A 92 -9.43 2.39 -0.12
N LEU A 93 -9.34 2.79 1.15
CA LEU A 93 -9.96 4.03 1.65
C LEU A 93 -9.33 5.25 0.98
N GLY A 94 -8.01 5.26 0.79
CA GLY A 94 -7.31 6.29 0.05
C GLY A 94 -7.83 6.43 -1.38
N ALA A 95 -7.99 5.32 -2.09
CA ALA A 95 -8.55 5.32 -3.44
C ALA A 95 -10.00 5.82 -3.48
N VAL A 96 -10.83 5.44 -2.50
CA VAL A 96 -12.21 5.94 -2.36
C VAL A 96 -12.23 7.45 -2.15
N LEU A 97 -11.40 7.97 -1.23
CA LEU A 97 -11.33 9.40 -0.93
C LEU A 97 -10.80 10.20 -2.13
N ILE A 98 -9.76 9.69 -2.81
CA ILE A 98 -9.23 10.31 -4.04
C ILE A 98 -10.31 10.36 -5.11
N LYS A 99 -10.98 9.24 -5.42
CA LYS A 99 -12.05 9.21 -6.42
C LYS A 99 -13.23 10.10 -6.06
N LYS A 100 -13.59 10.19 -4.78
CA LYS A 100 -14.63 11.12 -4.31
C LYS A 100 -14.23 12.57 -4.58
N ARG A 101 -12.95 12.89 -4.53
CA ARG A 101 -12.42 14.24 -4.80
C ARG A 101 -12.29 14.55 -6.29
N ILE A 102 -11.73 13.63 -7.08
CA ILE A 102 -11.32 13.91 -8.48
C ILE A 102 -12.08 13.12 -9.54
N SER A 103 -13.11 12.38 -9.14
CA SER A 103 -13.91 11.41 -9.94
C SER A 103 -13.21 10.06 -10.24
N SER A 104 -14.00 9.09 -10.69
CA SER A 104 -13.52 7.78 -11.18
C SER A 104 -12.63 7.89 -12.42
N GLU A 105 -12.65 9.02 -13.12
CA GLU A 105 -11.79 9.29 -14.26
C GLU A 105 -10.36 9.69 -13.85
N LEU A 106 -10.11 9.89 -12.54
CA LEU A 106 -8.79 10.25 -11.99
C LEU A 106 -8.21 11.55 -12.58
N LYS A 107 -9.06 12.54 -12.87
CA LYS A 107 -8.67 13.81 -13.50
C LYS A 107 -8.41 14.90 -12.48
N ILE A 108 -7.20 15.46 -12.43
CA ILE A 108 -6.84 16.53 -11.51
C ILE A 108 -7.12 17.87 -12.17
N LYS A 109 -8.25 18.50 -11.82
CA LYS A 109 -8.74 19.72 -12.50
C LYS A 109 -8.28 21.03 -11.86
N SER A 110 -7.73 20.96 -10.65
CA SER A 110 -7.36 22.15 -9.89
C SER A 110 -6.20 21.90 -8.94
N PHE A 111 -5.54 22.98 -8.50
CA PHE A 111 -4.52 22.90 -7.46
C PHE A 111 -5.07 22.35 -6.12
N ARG A 112 -6.35 22.58 -5.83
CA ARG A 112 -7.02 21.99 -4.65
C ARG A 112 -7.13 20.47 -4.76
N ASP A 113 -7.41 19.96 -5.95
CA ASP A 113 -7.46 18.52 -6.21
C ASP A 113 -6.08 17.89 -6.10
N PHE A 114 -5.07 18.56 -6.64
CA PHE A 114 -3.68 18.18 -6.49
C PHE A 114 -3.27 18.05 -5.02
N ILE A 115 -3.51 19.09 -4.20
CA ILE A 115 -3.23 19.05 -2.76
C ILE A 115 -3.98 17.91 -2.08
N ALA A 116 -5.26 17.73 -2.38
CA ALA A 116 -6.07 16.69 -1.74
C ALA A 116 -5.54 15.28 -2.09
N VAL A 117 -5.21 15.02 -3.36
CA VAL A 117 -4.64 13.74 -3.80
C VAL A 117 -3.30 13.47 -3.11
N PHE A 118 -2.44 14.49 -3.04
CA PHE A 118 -1.14 14.39 -2.34
C PHE A 118 -1.32 14.15 -0.85
N ALA A 119 -2.20 14.89 -0.18
CA ALA A 119 -2.48 14.70 1.24
C ALA A 119 -3.04 13.30 1.53
N ILE A 120 -3.95 12.80 0.69
CA ILE A 120 -4.51 11.46 0.86
C ILE A 120 -3.42 10.40 0.62
N GLY A 121 -2.68 10.48 -0.49
CA GLY A 121 -1.69 9.48 -0.87
C GLY A 121 -0.44 9.48 0.01
N LEU A 122 0.08 10.66 0.37
CA LEU A 122 1.35 10.81 1.09
C LEU A 122 1.21 10.89 2.60
N ILE A 123 0.02 11.18 3.12
CA ILE A 123 -0.20 11.34 4.56
C ILE A 123 -1.25 10.35 5.05
N PHE A 124 -2.48 10.41 4.54
CA PHE A 124 -3.58 9.60 5.06
C PHE A 124 -3.33 8.09 4.90
N VAL A 125 -2.98 7.63 3.68
CA VAL A 125 -2.75 6.21 3.43
C VAL A 125 -1.57 5.69 4.26
N PRO A 126 -0.38 6.31 4.24
CA PRO A 126 0.74 5.92 5.08
C PRO A 126 0.40 5.90 6.57
N PHE A 127 -0.31 6.92 7.08
CA PHE A 127 -0.75 6.99 8.47
C PHE A 127 -1.61 5.79 8.88
N ILE A 128 -2.63 5.42 8.08
CA ILE A 128 -3.48 4.26 8.36
C ILE A 128 -2.65 2.97 8.37
N THR A 129 -1.77 2.79 7.38
CA THR A 129 -0.95 1.59 7.30
C THR A 129 0.05 1.50 8.45
N SER A 130 0.72 2.59 8.81
CA SER A 130 1.71 2.62 9.89
C SER A 130 1.07 2.51 11.27
N LEU A 131 -0.09 3.13 11.47
CA LEU A 131 -0.83 3.05 12.74
C LEU A 131 -1.25 1.61 13.02
N GLY A 132 -1.82 0.94 12.02
CA GLY A 132 -2.20 -0.47 12.16
C GLY A 132 -0.99 -1.38 12.27
N GLY A 133 0.04 -1.20 11.43
CA GLY A 133 1.25 -2.01 11.46
C GLY A 133 1.96 -1.97 12.81
N VAL A 134 2.23 -0.77 13.32
CA VAL A 134 2.85 -0.58 14.64
C VAL A 134 1.89 -0.97 15.77
N GLY A 135 0.60 -0.71 15.64
CA GLY A 135 -0.42 -1.17 16.59
C GLY A 135 -0.42 -2.70 16.72
N SER A 136 -0.32 -3.42 15.60
CA SER A 136 -0.16 -4.87 15.59
C SER A 136 1.17 -5.29 16.23
N MET A 137 2.29 -4.64 15.89
CA MET A 137 3.59 -4.94 16.52
C MET A 137 3.56 -4.75 18.05
N LEU A 138 2.88 -3.71 18.54
CA LEU A 138 2.68 -3.49 19.97
C LEU A 138 1.82 -4.59 20.60
N LEU A 139 0.70 -4.93 19.96
CA LEU A 139 -0.23 -5.96 20.44
C LEU A 139 0.45 -7.33 20.57
N PHE A 140 1.36 -7.67 19.64
CA PHE A 140 2.09 -8.93 19.61
C PHE A 140 3.45 -8.87 20.33
N GLY A 141 3.83 -7.74 20.92
CA GLY A 141 5.07 -7.60 21.71
C GLY A 141 6.36 -7.52 20.87
N GLU A 142 6.24 -7.26 19.57
CA GLU A 142 7.38 -7.17 18.63
C GLU A 142 8.06 -5.79 18.65
N VAL A 143 7.40 -4.78 19.23
CA VAL A 143 7.98 -3.45 19.44
C VAL A 143 7.60 -2.93 20.83
N SER A 144 8.50 -2.20 21.46
CA SER A 144 8.25 -1.54 22.74
C SER A 144 7.48 -0.22 22.54
N ALA A 145 6.67 0.17 23.53
CA ALA A 145 5.84 1.37 23.47
C ALA A 145 6.65 2.66 23.21
N ASN A 146 7.85 2.77 23.75
CA ASN A 146 8.76 3.90 23.54
C ASN A 146 9.28 4.02 22.10
N MET A 147 9.26 2.92 21.33
CA MET A 147 9.68 2.86 19.92
C MET A 147 8.49 2.97 18.95
N ALA A 148 7.26 3.05 19.45
CA ALA A 148 6.06 3.05 18.62
C ALA A 148 6.03 4.25 17.66
N LEU A 149 6.24 5.47 18.17
CA LEU A 149 6.20 6.68 17.37
C LEU A 149 7.29 6.70 16.29
N SER A 150 8.53 6.35 16.66
CA SER A 150 9.64 6.32 15.70
C SER A 150 9.43 5.25 14.63
N SER A 151 8.89 4.08 14.99
CA SER A 151 8.53 3.01 14.06
C SER A 151 7.41 3.45 13.12
N MET A 152 6.40 4.15 13.65
CA MET A 152 5.27 4.65 12.87
C MET A 152 5.71 5.69 11.85
N VAL A 153 6.58 6.63 12.25
CA VAL A 153 7.14 7.64 11.34
C VAL A 153 7.99 6.99 10.25
N ARG A 154 8.89 6.05 10.60
CA ARG A 154 9.73 5.35 9.60
C ARG A 154 8.88 4.57 8.59
N TRP A 155 7.87 3.86 9.08
CA TRP A 155 6.93 3.13 8.24
C TRP A 155 6.16 4.08 7.31
N ALA A 156 5.56 5.13 7.88
CA ALA A 156 4.82 6.11 7.11
C ALA A 156 5.70 6.73 6.02
N MET A 157 6.93 7.15 6.35
CA MET A 157 7.88 7.71 5.39
C MET A 157 8.19 6.74 4.24
N ALA A 158 8.43 5.46 4.52
CA ALA A 158 8.69 4.46 3.49
C ALA A 158 7.50 4.32 2.51
N HIS A 159 6.28 4.31 3.05
CA HIS A 159 5.05 4.25 2.26
C HIS A 159 4.80 5.55 1.48
N SER A 160 5.02 6.70 2.10
CA SER A 160 4.92 8.01 1.44
C SER A 160 5.90 8.12 0.28
N LEU A 161 7.14 7.69 0.45
CA LEU A 161 8.15 7.68 -0.62
C LEU A 161 7.76 6.72 -1.74
N GLY A 162 7.26 5.53 -1.42
CA GLY A 162 6.69 4.63 -2.42
C GLY A 162 5.56 5.30 -3.23
N THR A 163 4.59 5.90 -2.55
CA THR A 163 3.47 6.59 -3.20
C THR A 163 3.95 7.75 -4.08
N LEU A 164 4.89 8.57 -3.58
CA LEU A 164 5.45 9.71 -4.29
C LEU A 164 6.16 9.28 -5.57
N LEU A 165 6.94 8.20 -5.52
CA LEU A 165 7.75 7.75 -6.65
C LEU A 165 6.98 6.93 -7.68
N PHE A 166 5.90 6.24 -7.28
CA PHE A 166 5.22 5.29 -8.17
C PHE A 166 3.74 5.63 -8.39
N ALA A 167 2.95 5.86 -7.34
CA ALA A 167 1.50 6.05 -7.48
C ALA A 167 1.12 7.43 -8.03
N LEU A 168 1.81 8.50 -7.61
CA LEU A 168 1.52 9.85 -8.12
C LEU A 168 1.92 10.02 -9.60
N PRO A 169 3.11 9.57 -10.05
CA PRO A 169 3.44 9.58 -11.46
C PRO A 169 2.49 8.71 -12.29
N TYR A 170 2.04 7.57 -11.76
CA TYR A 170 1.02 6.75 -12.41
C TYR A 170 -0.30 7.51 -12.60
N LEU A 171 -0.77 8.24 -11.59
CA LEU A 171 -2.00 9.03 -11.69
C LEU A 171 -1.92 10.08 -12.80
N ILE A 172 -0.81 10.81 -12.85
CA ILE A 172 -0.57 11.84 -13.88
C ILE A 172 -0.46 11.21 -15.27
N TRP A 173 0.22 10.07 -15.39
CA TRP A 173 0.36 9.35 -16.66
C TRP A 173 -0.96 8.73 -17.15
N ALA A 174 -1.76 8.17 -16.23
CA ALA A 174 -3.07 7.60 -16.55
C ALA A 174 -4.05 8.68 -17.04
N GLU A 175 -3.95 9.90 -16.51
CA GLU A 175 -4.70 11.06 -16.99
C GLU A 175 -4.29 11.45 -18.41
N SER A 176 -2.98 11.57 -18.69
CA SER A 176 -2.50 12.00 -20.02
C SER A 176 -2.88 11.03 -21.14
N ARG A 177 -2.87 9.72 -20.87
CA ARG A 177 -3.28 8.68 -21.85
C ARG A 177 -4.77 8.66 -22.17
N ARG A 178 -5.62 9.30 -21.35
CA ARG A 178 -7.06 9.41 -21.62
C ARG A 178 -7.42 10.65 -22.43
N LEU A 179 -6.48 11.59 -22.56
CA LEU A 179 -6.64 12.82 -23.33
C LEU A 179 -6.09 12.70 -24.77
N ALA A 180 -5.29 11.66 -25.03
CA ALA A 180 -4.78 11.28 -26.35
C ALA A 180 -5.70 10.26 -27.03
#